data_AF-A0A7V3M5S6-F1
#
_entry.id   AF-A0A7V3M5S6-F1
#
_cell.length_a   1.000
_cell.length_b   1.000
_cell.length_c   1.000
_cell.angle_alpha   90.00
_cell.angle_beta   90.00
_cell.angle_gamma   90.00
#
_symmetry.space_group_name_H-M   'P 1'
#
loop_
_entity.id
_entity.type
_entity.pdbx_description
1 polymer ?
#
loop_
_entity_poly.entity_id
_entity_poly.type
_entity_poly.pdbx_seq_one_letter_code
_entity_poly.pdbx_strand_id
1 'polypeptide(L)'
;MGGFLSSLFAEMGARRRRLRAALGDRGQGLVEFLVLGGLAVGSLGLFVRDWMPAAAPWGFALPVVFVLGYILIEARRQASLRMADGNSDVDDEGRTASDRTASGYDWLVLLWSFACALAGAAAFVIAYTSQPPPNQEEEIWTPPESSVSVDISP
;
A
#
# COMPACT_ATOMS: atom_id res chain seq x y z
N MET A 1 15.68 -20.59 5.55
CA MET A 1 14.81 -19.59 4.89
C MET A 1 14.30 -20.01 3.51
N GLY A 2 15.04 -20.82 2.73
CA GLY A 2 14.60 -21.23 1.37
C GLY A 2 13.20 -21.89 1.30
N GLY A 3 12.83 -22.70 2.29
CA GLY A 3 11.51 -23.34 2.34
C GLY A 3 10.34 -22.35 2.47
N PHE A 4 10.50 -21.28 3.25
CA PHE A 4 9.45 -20.26 3.45
C PHE A 4 9.14 -19.49 2.17
N LEU A 5 10.18 -19.06 1.44
CA LEU A 5 9.98 -18.31 0.20
C LEU A 5 9.38 -19.20 -0.88
N SER A 6 9.82 -20.45 -0.99
CA SER A 6 9.22 -21.41 -1.92
C SER A 6 7.74 -21.65 -1.64
N SER A 7 7.36 -21.84 -0.37
CA SER A 7 5.96 -22.02 0.01
C SER A 7 5.14 -20.74 -0.21
N LEU A 8 5.72 -19.57 0.07
CA LEU A 8 5.09 -18.27 -0.18
C LEU A 8 4.76 -18.08 -1.67
N PHE A 9 5.70 -18.34 -2.58
CA PHE A 9 5.46 -18.18 -4.02
C PHE A 9 4.47 -19.21 -4.57
N ALA A 10 4.54 -20.46 -4.08
CA ALA A 10 3.55 -21.48 -4.43
C ALA A 10 2.15 -21.08 -3.97
N GLU A 11 2.03 -20.55 -2.76
CA GLU A 11 0.78 -20.06 -2.18
C GLU A 11 0.23 -18.86 -2.95
N MET A 12 1.07 -17.91 -3.36
CA MET A 12 0.66 -16.79 -4.22
C MET A 12 -0.05 -17.28 -5.49
N GLY A 13 0.52 -18.28 -6.16
CA GLY A 13 -0.09 -18.89 -7.34
C GLY A 13 -1.40 -19.61 -7.03
N ALA A 14 -1.47 -20.30 -5.89
CA ALA A 14 -2.67 -20.99 -5.45
C ALA A 14 -3.81 -20.02 -5.11
N ARG A 15 -3.52 -18.96 -4.34
CA ARG A 15 -4.48 -17.91 -3.99
C ARG A 15 -5.01 -17.21 -5.23
N ARG A 16 -4.16 -16.94 -6.23
CA ARG A 16 -4.60 -16.36 -7.52
C ARG A 16 -5.60 -17.27 -8.23
N ARG A 17 -5.36 -18.59 -8.27
CA ARG A 17 -6.29 -19.57 -8.85
C ARG A 17 -7.60 -19.66 -8.08
N ARG A 18 -7.56 -19.63 -6.74
CA ARG A 18 -8.76 -19.65 -5.91
C ARG A 18 -9.58 -18.35 -6.06
N LEU A 19 -8.91 -17.21 -6.14
CA LEU A 19 -9.55 -15.93 -6.42
C LEU A 19 -10.22 -15.91 -7.80
N ARG A 20 -9.54 -16.45 -8.82
CA ARG A 20 -10.12 -16.66 -10.16
C ARG A 20 -11.37 -17.52 -10.10
N ALA A 21 -11.34 -18.62 -9.36
CA ALA A 21 -12.49 -19.51 -9.23
C ALA A 21 -13.68 -18.82 -8.53
N ALA A 22 -13.41 -17.94 -7.57
CA ALA A 22 -14.46 -17.22 -6.83
C ALA A 22 -15.07 -16.03 -7.60
N LEU A 23 -14.27 -15.26 -8.34
CA LEU A 23 -14.68 -13.99 -8.97
C LEU A 23 -14.75 -14.04 -10.50
N GLY A 24 -14.27 -15.12 -11.10
CA GLY A 24 -14.01 -15.20 -12.54
C GLY A 24 -12.82 -14.35 -12.99
N ASP A 25 -12.45 -14.46 -14.27
CA ASP A 25 -11.30 -13.75 -14.83
C ASP A 25 -11.46 -12.23 -14.79
N ARG A 26 -12.67 -11.73 -15.07
CA ARG A 26 -12.96 -10.29 -15.06
C ARG A 26 -12.89 -9.70 -13.64
N GLY A 27 -13.47 -10.40 -12.67
CA GLY A 27 -13.46 -9.95 -11.28
C GLY A 27 -12.05 -9.95 -10.70
N GLN A 28 -11.26 -10.99 -10.97
CA GLN A 28 -9.86 -11.03 -10.59
C GLN A 28 -9.07 -9.85 -11.21
N GLY A 29 -9.26 -9.59 -12.52
CA GLY A 29 -8.59 -8.49 -13.19
C GLY A 29 -8.93 -7.12 -12.58
N LEU A 30 -10.20 -6.91 -12.21
CA LEU A 30 -10.63 -5.68 -11.54
C LEU A 30 -10.03 -5.54 -10.14
N VAL A 31 -9.97 -6.62 -9.35
CA VAL A 31 -9.32 -6.63 -8.03
C VAL A 31 -7.83 -6.32 -8.15
N GLU A 32 -7.12 -7.00 -9.04
CA GLU A 32 -5.69 -6.77 -9.28
C GLU A 32 -5.44 -5.32 -9.73
N PHE A 33 -6.28 -4.79 -10.63
CA PHE A 33 -6.22 -3.41 -11.08
C PHE A 33 -6.45 -2.41 -9.95
N LEU A 34 -7.48 -2.60 -9.11
CA LEU A 34 -7.75 -1.69 -8.00
C LEU A 34 -6.63 -1.70 -6.97
N VAL A 35 -6.09 -2.88 -6.65
CA VAL A 35 -5.00 -2.99 -5.68
C VAL A 35 -3.72 -2.33 -6.19
N LEU A 36 -3.29 -2.70 -7.40
CA LEU A 36 -2.07 -2.15 -8.00
C LEU A 36 -2.23 -0.67 -8.35
N GLY A 37 -3.39 -0.28 -8.86
CA GLY A 37 -3.72 1.10 -9.18
C GLY A 37 -3.72 1.98 -7.94
N GLY A 38 -4.37 1.57 -6.85
CA GLY A 38 -4.38 2.32 -5.59
C GLY A 38 -2.98 2.49 -5.00
N LEU A 39 -2.17 1.43 -5.00
CA LEU A 39 -0.78 1.48 -4.54
C LEU A 39 0.09 2.37 -5.44
N ALA A 40 -0.03 2.24 -6.77
CA ALA A 40 0.74 3.02 -7.72
C ALA A 40 0.37 4.52 -7.65
N VAL A 41 -0.93 4.83 -7.62
CA VAL A 41 -1.41 6.21 -7.51
C VAL A 41 -1.00 6.82 -6.18
N GLY A 42 -1.08 6.09 -5.07
CA GLY A 42 -0.69 6.59 -3.75
C GLY A 42 0.82 6.77 -3.54
N SER A 43 1.65 6.03 -4.27
CA SER A 43 3.11 6.11 -4.15
C SER A 43 3.76 6.98 -5.22
N LEU A 44 3.35 6.84 -6.48
CA LEU A 44 3.90 7.58 -7.62
C LEU A 44 3.12 8.86 -7.92
N GLY A 45 1.81 8.87 -7.68
CA GLY A 45 0.97 10.05 -7.94
C GLY A 45 1.33 11.26 -7.08
N LEU A 46 2.08 11.06 -5.99
CA LEU A 46 2.62 12.16 -5.19
C LEU A 46 3.70 12.96 -5.92
N PHE A 47 4.31 12.44 -6.99
CA PHE A 47 5.28 13.18 -7.81
C PHE A 47 4.63 14.05 -8.90
N VAL A 48 3.30 14.10 -8.98
CA VAL A 48 2.60 14.91 -9.99
C VAL A 48 2.82 16.41 -9.76
N ARG A 49 3.05 16.84 -8.51
CA ARG A 49 3.31 18.24 -8.14
C ARG A 49 4.25 18.31 -6.95
N ASP A 50 5.08 19.36 -6.88
CA ASP A 50 6.18 19.45 -5.92
C ASP A 50 5.76 19.46 -4.45
N TRP A 51 4.54 19.92 -4.14
CA TRP A 51 4.04 19.98 -2.75
C TRP A 51 3.29 18.74 -2.28
N MET A 52 2.85 17.89 -3.21
CA MET A 52 2.06 16.70 -2.90
C MET A 52 2.79 15.70 -1.97
N PRO A 53 4.13 15.49 -2.09
CA PRO A 53 4.89 14.68 -1.15
C PRO A 53 4.83 15.20 0.29
N ALA A 54 4.80 16.52 0.47
CA ALA A 54 4.74 17.15 1.79
C ALA A 54 3.33 17.04 2.41
N ALA A 55 2.28 17.03 1.59
CA ALA A 55 0.90 16.91 2.04
C ALA A 55 0.53 15.50 2.52
N ALA A 56 1.07 14.45 1.89
CA ALA A 56 0.81 13.05 2.26
C ALA A 56 2.09 12.18 2.24
N PRO A 57 3.08 12.48 3.10
CA PRO A 57 4.40 11.82 3.08
C PRO A 57 4.31 10.31 3.34
N TRP A 58 3.26 9.85 4.02
CA TRP A 58 3.02 8.44 4.31
C TRP A 58 2.65 7.61 3.08
N GLY A 59 2.21 8.23 1.96
CA GLY A 59 1.86 7.51 0.74
C GLY A 59 3.02 6.71 0.16
N PHE A 60 4.26 7.20 0.31
CA PHE A 60 5.47 6.49 -0.13
C PHE A 60 5.76 5.22 0.68
N ALA A 61 5.31 5.16 1.93
CA ALA A 61 5.53 4.00 2.79
C ALA A 61 4.58 2.84 2.45
N LEU A 62 3.48 3.09 1.73
CA LEU A 62 2.44 2.08 1.50
C LEU A 62 2.90 0.82 0.77
N PRO A 63 3.74 0.86 -0.29
CA PRO A 63 4.27 -0.36 -0.89
C PRO A 63 5.07 -1.21 0.10
N VAL A 64 5.85 -0.56 0.99
CA VAL A 64 6.63 -1.26 2.02
C VAL A 64 5.71 -1.88 3.06
N VAL A 65 4.73 -1.12 3.56
CA VAL A 65 3.72 -1.62 4.52
C VAL A 65 2.95 -2.79 3.92
N PHE A 66 2.54 -2.70 2.66
CA PHE A 66 1.86 -3.76 1.94
C PHE A 66 2.69 -5.06 1.94
N VAL A 67 3.96 -4.99 1.54
CA VAL A 67 4.85 -6.16 1.48
C VAL A 67 5.11 -6.74 2.87
N LEU A 68 5.41 -5.89 3.87
CA LEU A 68 5.65 -6.36 5.24
C LEU A 68 4.42 -7.04 5.83
N GLY A 69 3.24 -6.44 5.66
CA GLY A 69 1.99 -7.02 6.11
C GLY A 69 1.69 -8.34 5.40
N TYR A 70 1.93 -8.42 4.09
CA TYR A 70 1.77 -9.65 3.32
C TYR A 70 2.66 -10.78 3.87
N ILE A 71 3.96 -10.49 4.09
CA ILE A 71 4.91 -11.46 4.64
C ILE A 71 4.49 -11.89 6.05
N LEU A 72 4.06 -10.97 6.89
CA LEU A 72 3.60 -11.26 8.24
C LEU A 72 2.37 -12.17 8.24
N ILE A 73 1.38 -11.87 7.40
CA ILE A 73 0.17 -12.68 7.26
C ILE A 73 0.53 -14.09 6.79
N GLU A 74 1.43 -14.22 5.81
CA GLU A 74 1.88 -15.51 5.31
C GLU A 74 2.69 -16.31 6.34
N ALA A 75 3.56 -15.64 7.12
CA ALA A 75 4.27 -16.28 8.23
C ALA A 75 3.30 -16.82 9.30
N ARG A 76 2.25 -16.05 9.62
CA ARG A 76 1.19 -16.50 10.55
C ARG A 76 0.40 -17.67 9.98
N ARG A 77 0.05 -17.64 8.69
CA ARG A 77 -0.63 -18.76 8.01
C ARG A 77 0.18 -20.05 8.11
N GLN A 78 1.48 -20.00 7.78
CA GLN A 78 2.34 -21.18 7.85
C GLN A 78 2.48 -21.71 9.28
N ALA A 79 2.51 -20.82 10.29
CA ALA A 79 2.50 -21.24 11.69
C ALA A 79 1.18 -21.93 12.06
N SER A 80 0.03 -21.38 11.63
CA SER A 80 -1.28 -21.99 11.87
C SER A 80 -1.45 -23.35 11.18
N LEU A 81 -0.94 -23.51 9.96
CA LEU A 81 -1.03 -24.79 9.24
C LEU A 81 -0.20 -25.89 9.92
N ARG A 82 1.00 -25.58 10.41
CA ARG A 82 1.81 -26.55 11.18
C ARG A 82 1.11 -27.04 12.44
N MET A 83 0.26 -26.21 13.05
CA MET A 83 -0.56 -26.60 14.19
C MET A 83 -1.78 -27.43 13.76
N ALA A 84 -2.30 -27.20 12.54
CA ALA A 84 -3.47 -27.86 12.00
C ALA A 84 -3.18 -29.21 11.31
N ASP A 85 -1.95 -29.46 10.83
CA ASP A 85 -1.54 -30.69 10.14
C ASP A 85 -1.73 -31.97 10.99
N GLY A 86 -1.89 -31.83 12.31
CA GLY A 86 -2.22 -32.94 13.21
C GLY A 86 -3.72 -33.23 13.35
N ASN A 87 -4.61 -32.39 12.79
CA ASN A 87 -6.05 -32.50 12.97
C ASN A 87 -6.76 -32.88 11.66
N SER A 88 -7.15 -34.15 11.54
CA SER A 88 -7.88 -34.69 10.38
C SER A 88 -9.40 -34.47 10.43
N ASP A 89 -9.89 -33.56 11.28
CA ASP A 89 -11.31 -33.26 11.37
C ASP A 89 -11.83 -32.65 10.06
N VAL A 90 -12.80 -33.34 9.47
CA VAL A 90 -13.55 -32.93 8.29
C VAL A 90 -14.91 -32.41 8.76
N ASP A 91 -15.32 -31.23 8.29
CA ASP A 91 -16.67 -30.71 8.60
C ASP A 91 -17.76 -31.38 7.74
N ASP A 92 -19.02 -31.06 8.04
CA ASP A 92 -20.20 -31.54 7.29
C ASP A 92 -20.15 -31.17 5.78
N GLU A 93 -19.30 -30.21 5.40
CA GLU A 93 -19.08 -29.77 4.02
C GLU A 93 -17.87 -30.45 3.36
N GLY A 94 -17.23 -31.41 4.03
CA GLY A 94 -16.10 -32.16 3.50
C GLY A 94 -14.77 -31.40 3.54
N ARG A 95 -14.67 -30.26 4.25
CA ARG A 95 -13.45 -29.45 4.32
C ARG A 95 -12.61 -29.82 5.54
N THR A 96 -11.30 -29.87 5.31
CA THR A 96 -10.32 -30.07 6.38
C THR A 96 -10.11 -28.79 7.20
N ALA A 97 -9.57 -28.95 8.41
CA ALA A 97 -9.14 -27.80 9.23
C ALA A 97 -8.10 -26.91 8.51
N SER A 98 -7.22 -27.51 7.69
CA SER A 98 -6.28 -26.79 6.82
C SER A 98 -6.98 -25.95 5.75
N ASP A 99 -8.06 -26.47 5.13
CA ASP A 99 -8.78 -25.75 4.08
C ASP A 99 -9.48 -24.49 4.62
N ARG A 100 -10.14 -24.63 5.79
CA ARG A 100 -10.76 -23.49 6.48
C ARG A 100 -9.72 -22.43 6.84
N THR A 101 -8.58 -22.86 7.36
CA THR A 101 -7.46 -21.97 7.70
C THR A 101 -6.97 -21.24 6.44
N ALA A 102 -6.72 -21.95 5.34
CA ALA A 102 -6.26 -21.36 4.09
C ALA A 102 -7.26 -20.32 3.54
N SER A 103 -8.56 -20.63 3.54
CA SER A 103 -9.62 -19.71 3.10
C SER A 103 -9.69 -18.44 3.95
N GLY A 104 -9.59 -18.56 5.28
CA GLY A 104 -9.57 -17.40 6.17
C GLY A 104 -8.40 -16.47 5.92
N TYR A 105 -7.20 -17.02 5.69
CA TYR A 105 -6.01 -16.24 5.35
C TYR A 105 -6.07 -15.64 3.95
N ASP A 106 -6.73 -16.30 2.98
CA ASP A 106 -6.96 -15.72 1.65
C ASP A 106 -7.80 -14.45 1.73
N TRP A 107 -8.89 -14.47 2.51
CA TRP A 107 -9.71 -13.29 2.77
C TRP A 107 -8.95 -12.20 3.52
N LEU A 108 -8.16 -12.58 4.52
CA LEU A 108 -7.33 -11.63 5.27
C LEU A 108 -6.34 -10.90 4.35
N VAL A 109 -5.67 -11.63 3.46
CA VAL A 109 -4.75 -11.05 2.48
C VAL A 109 -5.47 -10.14 1.50
N LEU A 110 -6.66 -10.54 1.03
CA LEU A 110 -7.45 -9.69 0.14
C LEU A 110 -7.88 -8.40 0.83
N LEU A 111 -8.41 -8.48 2.05
CA LEU A 111 -8.81 -7.31 2.85
C LEU A 111 -7.62 -6.39 3.13
N TRP A 112 -6.47 -6.94 3.52
CA TRP A 112 -5.23 -6.20 3.71
C TRP A 112 -4.81 -5.46 2.44
N SER A 113 -4.84 -6.18 1.30
CA SER A 113 -4.47 -5.60 0.00
C SER A 113 -5.38 -4.45 -0.39
N PHE A 114 -6.69 -4.61 -0.21
CA PHE A 114 -7.67 -3.55 -0.43
C PHE A 114 -7.48 -2.37 0.52
N ALA A 115 -7.20 -2.61 1.81
CA ALA A 115 -6.96 -1.56 2.78
C ALA A 115 -5.73 -0.72 2.39
N CYS A 116 -4.62 -1.35 2.00
CA CYS A 116 -3.43 -0.63 1.51
C CYS A 116 -3.70 0.15 0.22
N ALA A 117 -4.48 -0.42 -0.71
CA ALA A 117 -4.83 0.25 -1.96
C ALA A 117 -5.74 1.47 -1.73
N LEU A 118 -6.73 1.34 -0.84
CA LEU A 118 -7.59 2.45 -0.43
C LEU A 118 -6.81 3.54 0.30
N ALA A 119 -5.87 3.15 1.18
CA ALA A 119 -4.97 4.10 1.81
C ALA A 119 -4.11 4.83 0.76
N GLY A 120 -3.65 4.14 -0.28
CA GLY A 120 -2.93 4.76 -1.40
C GLY A 120 -3.75 5.77 -2.17
N ALA A 121 -4.97 5.40 -2.56
CA ALA A 121 -5.90 6.32 -3.20
C ALA A 121 -6.19 7.54 -2.29
N ALA A 122 -6.38 7.32 -0.99
CA ALA A 122 -6.61 8.39 -0.03
C ALA A 122 -5.41 9.35 0.08
N ALA A 123 -4.17 8.83 0.14
CA ALA A 123 -2.96 9.65 0.15
C ALA A 123 -2.92 10.59 -1.05
N PHE A 124 -3.20 10.05 -2.24
CA PHE A 124 -3.24 10.83 -3.46
C PHE A 124 -4.34 11.89 -3.46
N VAL A 125 -5.58 11.53 -3.06
CA VAL A 125 -6.70 12.48 -3.01
C VAL A 125 -6.41 13.62 -2.02
N ILE A 126 -5.87 13.31 -0.84
CA ILE A 126 -5.48 14.31 0.16
C ILE A 126 -4.41 15.24 -0.42
N ALA A 127 -3.36 14.68 -1.03
CA ALA A 127 -2.31 15.47 -1.63
C ALA A 127 -2.82 16.34 -2.79
N TYR A 128 -3.71 15.80 -3.63
CA TYR A 128 -4.21 16.49 -4.82
C TYR A 128 -5.15 17.65 -4.47
N THR A 129 -5.90 17.50 -3.38
CA THR A 129 -6.82 18.52 -2.86
C THR A 129 -6.12 19.49 -1.89
N SER A 130 -4.87 19.26 -1.53
CA SER A 130 -4.09 20.17 -0.70
C SER A 130 -3.71 21.45 -1.43
N GLN A 131 -3.68 22.57 -0.69
CA GLN A 131 -3.23 23.84 -1.23
C GLN A 131 -1.71 23.82 -1.40
N PRO A 132 -1.18 24.41 -2.48
CA PRO A 132 0.26 24.63 -2.60
C PRO A 132 0.72 25.49 -1.41
N PRO A 133 1.93 25.26 -0.88
CA PRO A 133 2.50 26.14 0.12
C PRO A 133 2.53 27.56 -0.44
N PRO A 134 2.31 28.58 0.42
CA PRO A 134 2.45 29.96 -0.02
C PRO A 134 3.82 30.13 -0.66
N ASN A 135 3.87 30.81 -1.80
CA ASN A 135 5.16 31.22 -2.37
C ASN A 135 5.91 31.90 -1.23
N GLN A 136 7.10 31.39 -0.89
CA GLN A 136 7.98 32.13 -0.01
C GLN A 136 8.16 33.46 -0.72
N GLU A 137 7.66 34.54 -0.12
CA GLU A 137 7.99 35.88 -0.59
C GLU A 137 9.51 35.85 -0.70
N GLU A 138 10.02 36.01 -1.92
CA GLU A 138 11.44 36.24 -2.08
C GLU A 138 11.71 37.39 -1.12
N GLU A 139 12.51 37.15 -0.07
CA GLU A 139 13.09 38.21 0.72
C GLU A 139 13.97 38.98 -0.27
N ILE A 140 13.32 39.82 -1.08
CA ILE A 140 13.92 40.89 -1.82
C ILE A 140 14.43 41.75 -0.70
N TRP A 141 15.68 41.47 -0.33
CA TRP A 141 16.43 42.27 0.60
C TRP A 141 16.32 43.70 0.09
N THR A 142 15.46 44.47 0.75
CA THR A 142 15.25 45.87 0.45
C THR A 142 16.26 46.57 1.35
N PRO A 143 17.31 47.20 0.78
CA PRO A 143 18.28 47.90 1.60
C PRO A 143 17.55 48.89 2.52
N PRO A 144 17.92 48.98 3.81
CA PRO A 144 17.34 49.97 4.70
C PRO A 144 17.55 51.37 4.13
N GLU A 145 16.57 52.26 4.25
CA GLU A 145 16.61 53.63 3.71
C GLU A 145 17.84 54.43 4.18
N SER A 146 18.46 54.03 5.30
CA SER A 146 19.71 54.61 5.82
C SER A 146 20.98 54.26 5.04
N SER A 147 20.92 53.34 4.07
CA SER A 147 22.09 52.88 3.31
C SER A 147 22.34 53.67 2.00
N VAL A 148 21.47 54.62 1.66
CA VAL A 148 21.63 55.50 0.50
C VAL A 148 21.73 56.95 0.96
N SER A 149 22.83 57.31 1.62
CA SER A 149 23.21 58.71 1.82
C SER A 149 23.72 59.29 0.50
N VAL A 150 22.82 59.78 -0.35
CA VAL A 150 23.20 60.63 -1.50
C VAL A 150 23.39 62.06 -0.99
N ASP A 151 24.49 62.30 -0.27
CA ASP A 151 25.04 63.64 -0.09
C ASP A 151 26.37 63.69 -0.85
N ILE A 152 26.28 63.67 -2.18
CA ILE A 152 27.35 64.23 -3.02
C ILE A 152 26.87 65.64 -3.36
N SER A 153 27.20 66.60 -2.48
CA SER A 153 27.08 68.02 -2.82
C SER A 153 28.08 68.36 -3.94
N PRO A 154 27.70 69.22 -4.91
CA PRO A 154 28.51 69.53 -6.09
C PRO A 154 29.87 70.18 -5.78
#